data_AF-A0A7R9QTD8-F1
#
_entry.id   AF-A0A7R9QTD8-F1
#
_cell.length_a   1.000
_cell.length_b   1.000
_cell.length_c   1.000
_cell.angle_alpha   90.00
_cell.angle_beta   90.00
_cell.angle_gamma   90.00
#
_symmetry.space_group_name_H-M   'P 1'
#
loop_
_entity.id
_entity.type
_entity.pdbx_description
1 polymer ?
#
loop_
_entity_poly.entity_id
_entity_poly.type
_entity_poly.pdbx_seq_one_letter_code
_entity_poly.pdbx_strand_id
1 'polypeptide(L)'
;MNSIEFYISCHIFKEILECVQYLHELNPPVIHRDLKPDNILVAKTVRNGRFFKICDFGLATVHQHSSDKGDLRYQAPEVGQGVVYNHMIDVYTLKCIQTMKL
;
A
#
# COMPACT_ATOMS: atom_id res chain seq x y z
N MET A 1 21.42 6.88 8.12
CA MET A 1 20.59 5.78 8.60
C MET A 1 21.49 4.79 9.28
N ASN A 2 21.32 4.60 10.59
CA ASN A 2 22.07 3.56 11.29
C ASN A 2 21.51 2.17 10.91
N SER A 3 22.27 1.10 11.21
CA SER A 3 21.89 -0.26 10.83
C SER A 3 20.54 -0.71 11.41
N ILE A 4 20.13 -0.13 12.55
CA ILE A 4 18.86 -0.45 13.24
C ILE A 4 17.68 0.18 12.49
N GLU A 5 17.78 1.46 12.13
CA GLU A 5 16.76 2.15 11.32
C GLU A 5 16.52 1.45 9.99
N PHE A 6 17.60 0.99 9.34
CA PHE A 6 17.51 0.20 8.10
C PHE A 6 16.78 -1.12 8.29
N TYR A 7 17.15 -1.86 9.34
CA TYR A 7 16.48 -3.11 9.65
C TYR A 7 14.98 -2.92 9.93
N ILE A 8 14.62 -1.90 10.71
CA ILE A 8 13.23 -1.57 11.02
C ILE A 8 12.47 -1.20 9.74
N SER A 9 13.02 -0.35 8.88
CA SER A 9 12.39 0.04 7.61
C SER A 9 12.12 -1.17 6.70
N CYS A 10 13.09 -2.08 6.55
CA CYS A 10 12.90 -3.31 5.78
C CYS A 10 11.82 -4.22 6.39
N HIS A 11 11.77 -4.33 7.72
CA HIS A 11 10.77 -5.15 8.41
C HIS A 11 9.35 -4.59 8.20
N ILE A 12 9.17 -3.28 8.36
CA ILE A 12 7.92 -2.57 8.08
C ILE A 12 7.47 -2.81 6.64
N PHE A 13 8.38 -2.60 5.69
CA PHE A 13 8.06 -2.72 4.27
C PHE A 13 7.67 -4.15 3.89
N LYS A 14 8.30 -5.15 4.49
CA LYS A 14 7.93 -6.56 4.32
C LYS A 14 6.50 -6.83 4.82
N GLU A 15 6.14 -6.35 6.00
CA GLU A 15 4.77 -6.55 6.53
C GLU A 15 3.71 -5.89 5.63
N ILE A 16 3.98 -4.68 5.12
CA ILE A 16 3.09 -3.98 4.19
C ILE A 16 2.94 -4.79 2.89
N LEU A 17 4.04 -5.28 2.32
CA LEU A 17 4.02 -6.11 1.11
C LEU A 17 3.17 -7.37 1.30
N GLU A 18 3.33 -8.08 2.42
CA GLU A 18 2.54 -9.27 2.73
C GLU A 18 1.04 -8.95 2.87
N CYS A 19 0.69 -7.78 3.40
CA CYS A 19 -0.70 -7.34 3.50
C CYS A 19 -1.30 -7.00 2.13
N VAL A 20 -0.56 -6.26 1.29
CA VAL A 20 -1.01 -5.92 -0.07
C VAL A 20 -1.10 -7.16 -0.96
N GLN A 21 -0.12 -8.07 -0.87
CA GLN A 21 -0.17 -9.37 -1.54
C GLN A 21 -1.45 -10.13 -1.18
N TYR A 22 -1.78 -10.19 0.12
CA TYR A 22 -3.01 -10.83 0.57
C TYR A 22 -4.26 -10.21 -0.07
N LEU A 23 -4.35 -8.88 -0.14
CA LEU A 23 -5.49 -8.20 -0.80
C LEU A 23 -5.59 -8.56 -2.29
N HIS A 24 -4.44 -8.64 -2.97
CA HIS A 24 -4.35 -8.92 -4.40
C HIS A 24 -4.61 -10.39 -4.76
N GLU A 25 -4.38 -11.32 -3.82
CA GLU A 25 -4.66 -12.75 -3.97
C GLU A 25 -6.14 -13.12 -3.72
N LEU A 26 -6.95 -12.19 -3.21
CA LEU A 26 -8.40 -12.39 -3.09
C LEU A 26 -9.06 -12.55 -4.46
N ASN A 27 -10.24 -13.17 -4.50
CA ASN A 27 -11.01 -13.35 -5.71
C ASN A 27 -12.45 -12.81 -5.55
N PRO A 28 -12.78 -11.65 -6.15
CA PRO A 28 -11.90 -10.76 -6.93
C PRO A 28 -10.82 -10.03 -6.09
N PRO A 29 -9.69 -9.62 -6.70
CA PRO A 29 -8.64 -8.86 -6.01
C PRO A 29 -9.17 -7.54 -5.43
N VAL A 30 -8.76 -7.22 -4.21
CA VAL A 30 -9.07 -5.92 -3.59
C VAL A 30 -7.95 -4.94 -3.93
N ILE A 31 -8.33 -3.81 -4.55
CA ILE A 31 -7.46 -2.68 -4.84
C ILE A 31 -7.68 -1.63 -3.75
N HIS A 32 -6.62 -1.20 -3.05
CA HIS A 32 -6.75 -0.20 -1.99
C HIS A 32 -6.90 1.22 -2.52
N ARG A 33 -6.14 1.59 -3.56
CA ARG A 33 -6.18 2.88 -4.27
C ARG A 33 -5.79 4.13 -3.46
N ASP A 34 -5.35 3.99 -2.21
CA ASP A 34 -4.91 5.11 -1.37
C ASP A 34 -3.89 4.66 -0.31
N LEU A 35 -2.94 3.82 -0.73
CA LEU A 35 -1.83 3.44 0.16
C LEU A 35 -0.92 4.65 0.36
N LYS A 36 -0.61 4.96 1.62
CA LYS A 36 0.31 6.03 2.02
C LYS A 36 0.77 5.77 3.45
N PRO A 37 1.88 6.39 3.90
CA PRO A 37 2.36 6.24 5.27
C PRO A 37 1.27 6.53 6.33
N ASP A 38 0.41 7.52 6.09
CA ASP A 38 -0.71 7.88 6.97
C ASP A 38 -1.74 6.73 7.14
N ASN A 39 -1.83 5.84 6.15
CA ASN A 39 -2.74 4.69 6.14
C ASN A 39 -2.06 3.38 6.60
N ILE A 40 -0.86 3.47 7.20
CA ILE A 40 -0.12 2.34 7.78
C ILE A 40 0.01 2.57 9.29
N LEU A 41 -0.77 1.81 10.06
CA LEU A 41 -0.88 1.96 11.50
C LEU A 41 0.05 1.02 12.26
N VAL A 42 0.63 1.51 13.35
CA VAL A 42 1.31 0.68 14.35
C VAL A 42 0.28 0.07 15.29
N ALA A 43 0.23 -1.25 15.36
CA ALA A 43 -0.61 -1.99 16.29
C ALA A 43 0.01 -1.95 17.70
N LYS A 44 -0.81 -1.65 18.71
CA LYS A 44 -0.40 -1.65 20.13
C LYS A 44 0.06 -3.04 20.62
N THR A 45 -0.48 -4.10 20.02
CA THR A 45 -0.17 -5.48 20.39
C THR A 45 0.24 -6.26 19.15
N VAL A 46 1.32 -7.03 19.27
CA VAL A 46 1.82 -7.92 18.24
C VAL A 46 0.87 -9.10 18.08
N ARG A 47 0.46 -9.39 16.85
CA ARG A 47 -0.27 -10.61 16.53
C ARG A 47 0.48 -11.35 15.43
N ASN A 48 0.82 -12.62 15.67
CA ASN A 48 1.59 -13.45 14.75
C ASN A 48 2.92 -12.80 14.31
N GLY A 49 3.58 -12.06 15.21
CA GLY A 49 4.83 -11.36 14.91
C GLY A 49 4.67 -10.08 14.08
N ARG A 50 3.43 -9.64 13.76
CA ARG A 50 3.17 -8.43 12.98
C ARG A 50 2.81 -7.23 13.83
N PHE A 51 3.38 -6.09 13.49
CA PHE A 51 3.22 -4.81 14.19
C PHE A 51 2.48 -3.77 13.36
N PHE A 52 2.30 -3.97 12.06
CA PHE A 52 1.72 -2.97 11.16
C PHE A 52 0.41 -3.44 10.54
N LYS A 53 -0.48 -2.49 10.26
CA LYS A 53 -1.79 -2.72 9.67
C LYS A 53 -2.11 -1.64 8.64
N ILE A 54 -2.62 -2.06 7.49
CA ILE A 54 -3.19 -1.14 6.50
C ILE A 54 -4.59 -0.74 6.97
N CYS A 55 -4.93 0.54 6.86
CA CYS A 55 -6.25 1.08 7.18
C CYS A 55 -6.80 1.96 6.05
N ASP A 56 -8.03 2.43 6.23
CA ASP A 56 -8.75 3.34 5.32
C ASP A 56 -9.04 2.75 3.93
N PHE A 57 -9.97 1.80 3.92
CA PHE A 57 -10.51 1.19 2.70
C PHE A 57 -11.64 2.02 2.06
N GLY A 58 -11.78 3.31 2.41
CA GLY A 58 -12.86 4.16 1.92
C GLY A 58 -12.83 4.35 0.39
N LEU A 59 -11.65 4.19 -0.22
CA LEU A 59 -11.47 4.20 -1.67
C LEU A 59 -11.27 2.80 -2.27
N ALA A 60 -11.31 1.73 -1.48
CA ALA A 60 -11.03 0.39 -2.01
C ALA A 60 -12.12 -0.10 -2.98
N THR A 61 -11.75 -1.02 -3.87
CA THR A 61 -12.67 -1.62 -4.85
C THR A 61 -12.21 -3.02 -5.26
N VAL A 62 -13.13 -3.81 -5.80
CA VAL A 62 -12.84 -5.13 -6.40
C VAL A 62 -13.00 -5.16 -7.92
N HIS A 63 -13.32 -4.01 -8.51
CA HIS A 63 -13.54 -3.87 -9.95
C HIS A 63 -12.42 -3.05 -10.58
N GLN A 64 -12.20 -3.25 -11.87
CA GLN A 64 -11.40 -2.32 -12.67
C GLN A 64 -12.12 -0.97 -12.75
N HIS A 65 -11.36 0.11 -12.58
CA HIS A 65 -11.88 1.47 -12.64
C HIS A 65 -10.96 2.36 -13.47
N SER A 66 -11.49 3.49 -13.93
CA SER A 66 -10.75 4.57 -14.60
C SER A 66 -10.85 5.89 -13.84
N SER A 67 -11.39 5.88 -12.62
CA SER A 67 -11.57 7.09 -11.82
C SER A 67 -10.26 7.52 -11.18
N ASP A 68 -9.93 8.79 -11.31
CA ASP A 68 -8.86 9.45 -10.57
C ASP A 68 -9.18 9.44 -9.06
N LYS A 69 -8.38 8.70 -8.29
CA LYS A 69 -8.53 8.45 -6.85
C LYS A 69 -7.16 8.32 -6.19
N GLY A 70 -7.15 8.53 -4.87
CA GLY A 70 -5.98 8.42 -4.03
C GLY A 70 -5.19 9.72 -3.93
N ASP A 71 -4.15 9.70 -3.12
CA ASP A 71 -3.22 10.80 -2.95
C ASP A 71 -2.25 10.95 -4.15
N LEU A 72 -2.27 12.12 -4.80
CA LEU A 72 -1.49 12.42 -6.01
C LEU A 72 0.02 12.21 -5.86
N ARG A 73 0.56 12.24 -4.63
CA ARG A 73 2.00 12.02 -4.37
C ARG A 73 2.43 10.56 -4.57
N TYR A 74 1.47 9.65 -4.49
CA TYR A 74 1.68 8.19 -4.51
C TYR A 74 0.99 7.50 -5.69
N GLN A 75 0.29 8.29 -6.51
CA GLN A 75 -0.59 7.82 -7.56
C GLN A 75 0.20 7.27 -8.76
N ALA A 76 -0.23 6.12 -9.26
CA ALA A 76 0.32 5.52 -10.47
C ALA A 76 -0.03 6.34 -11.73
N PRO A 77 0.88 6.45 -12.71
CA PRO A 77 0.69 7.30 -13.88
C PRO A 77 -0.56 6.94 -14.69
N GLU A 78 -0.91 5.66 -14.80
CA GLU A 78 -2.11 5.19 -15.50
C GLU A 78 -3.42 5.71 -14.88
N VAL A 79 -3.44 5.97 -13.57
CA VAL A 79 -4.59 6.57 -12.87
C VAL A 79 -4.75 8.03 -13.29
N GLY A 80 -3.66 8.80 -13.27
CA GLY A 80 -3.66 10.22 -13.69
C GLY A 80 -3.93 10.41 -15.19
N GLN A 81 -3.72 9.36 -16.00
CA GLN A 81 -4.07 9.34 -17.42
C GLN A 81 -5.54 8.93 -17.68
N GLY A 82 -6.31 8.59 -16.63
CA GLY A 82 -7.69 8.13 -16.77
C GLY A 82 -7.82 6.77 -17.47
N VAL A 83 -6.74 5.98 -17.51
CA VAL A 83 -6.74 4.65 -18.11
C VAL A 83 -7.37 3.66 -17.15
N VAL A 84 -8.02 2.62 -17.68
CA VAL A 84 -8.54 1.51 -16.86
C VAL A 84 -7.36 0.80 -16.21
N TYR A 85 -7.40 0.67 -14.89
CA TYR A 85 -6.32 0.08 -14.10
C TYR A 85 -6.80 -1.12 -13.27
N ASN A 86 -5.83 -1.86 -12.73
CA ASN A 86 -6.04 -3.01 -11.86
C ASN A 86 -5.27 -2.84 -10.55
N HIS A 87 -5.11 -3.92 -9.77
CA HIS A 87 -4.42 -3.89 -8.48
C HIS A 87 -2.94 -3.46 -8.54
N MET A 88 -2.33 -3.43 -9.74
CA MET A 88 -0.93 -3.03 -9.90
C MET A 88 -0.66 -1.58 -9.52
N ILE A 89 -1.67 -0.72 -9.46
CA ILE A 89 -1.50 0.67 -9.00
C ILE A 89 -1.03 0.71 -7.54
N ASP A 90 -1.46 -0.24 -6.70
CA ASP A 90 -1.00 -0.33 -5.31
C ASP A 90 0.49 -0.71 -5.27
N VAL A 91 0.98 -1.53 -6.21
CA VAL A 91 2.39 -1.91 -6.32
C VAL A 91 3.26 -0.70 -6.69
N TYR A 92 2.77 0.15 -7.60
CA TYR A 92 3.42 1.44 -7.89
C TYR A 92 3.52 2.29 -6.62
N THR A 93 2.41 2.42 -5.89
CA THR A 93 2.38 3.17 -4.65
C THR A 93 3.36 2.63 -3.59
N LEU A 94 3.47 1.30 -3.46
CA LEU A 94 4.45 0.69 -2.56
C LEU A 94 5.89 1.06 -2.94
N LYS A 95 6.19 1.18 -4.25
CA LYS A 95 7.49 1.65 -4.70
C LYS A 95 7.74 3.10 -4.24
N CYS A 96 6.75 3.98 -4.38
CA CYS A 96 6.84 5.36 -3.88
C CYS A 96 7.13 5.38 -2.37
N ILE A 97 6.38 4.63 -1.57
CA ILE A 97 6.55 4.52 -0.11
C ILE A 97 7.97 4.06 0.24
N GLN A 98 8.50 3.02 -0.43
CA GLN A 98 9.85 2.51 -0.17
C GLN A 98 10.96 3.55 -0.44
N THR A 99 10.76 4.38 -1.45
CA THR A 99 11.76 5.39 -1.87
C THR A 99 11.72 6.66 -1.05
N MET A 100 10.68 6.88 -0.25
CA MET A 100 10.65 7.98 0.70
C MET A 100 11.71 7.73 1.77
N LYS A 101 12.65 8.66 1.89
CA LYS A 101 13.57 8.69 3.04
C LYS A 101 12.72 9.00 4.27
N LEU A 102 12.46 7.98 5.09
CA LEU A 102 12.06 8.15 6.49
C LEU A 102 13.22 8.74 7.29
#